data_AF-R7ARL3-F1
#
_entry.id   AF-R7ARL3-F1
#
_cell.length_a   1.000
_cell.length_b   1.000
_cell.length_c   1.000
_cell.angle_alpha   90.00
_cell.angle_beta   90.00
_cell.angle_gamma   90.00
#
_symmetry.space_group_name_H-M   'P 1'
#
loop_
_entity.id
_entity.type
_entity.pdbx_description
1 polymer ?
#
loop_
_entity_poly.entity_id
_entity_poly.type
_entity_poly.pdbx_seq_one_letter_code
_entity_poly.pdbx_strand_id
1 'polypeptide(L)'
;MNELLKKIYENVIRQEDDTLDMEKRINDCMEEYISHYDNISEENKERIRDIVYYAVLVSEKEAFQLGIKYAVKMLLSLLTDL
;
A
#
# COMPACT_ATOMS: atom_id res chain seq x y z
N MET A 1 -6.18 10.53 -5.81
CA MET A 1 -5.00 10.63 -6.68
C MET A 1 -5.38 11.07 -8.09
N ASN A 2 -4.59 11.96 -8.71
CA ASN A 2 -4.80 12.34 -10.12
C ASN A 2 -4.43 11.17 -11.06
N GLU A 3 -4.85 11.24 -12.32
CA GLU A 3 -4.71 10.13 -13.26
C GLU A 3 -3.26 9.78 -13.60
N LEU A 4 -2.37 10.79 -13.66
CA LEU A 4 -0.95 10.56 -13.94
C LEU A 4 -0.27 9.81 -12.79
N LEU A 5 -0.44 10.29 -11.56
CA LEU A 5 0.13 9.67 -10.37
C LEU A 5 -0.43 8.25 -10.18
N LYS A 6 -1.71 8.05 -10.49
CA LYS A 6 -2.32 6.72 -10.46
C LYS A 6 -1.62 5.75 -11.41
N LYS A 7 -1.37 6.16 -12.66
CA LYS A 7 -0.65 5.31 -13.63
C LYS A 7 0.78 5.02 -13.21
N ILE A 8 1.48 5.98 -12.62
CA ILE A 8 2.84 5.78 -12.09
C ILE A 8 2.81 4.77 -10.95
N TYR A 9 1.89 4.94 -9.99
CA TYR A 9 1.74 4.01 -8.88
C TYR A 9 1.45 2.58 -9.36
N GLU A 10 0.45 2.41 -10.23
CA GLU A 10 -0.03 1.08 -10.64
C GLU A 10 0.97 0.33 -11.54
N ASN A 11 1.68 1.03 -12.43
CA ASN A 11 2.51 0.38 -13.45
C ASN A 11 4.01 0.38 -13.13
N VAL A 12 4.47 1.24 -12.21
CA VAL A 12 5.89 1.34 -11.85
C VAL A 12 6.06 0.90 -10.41
N ILE A 13 5.55 1.68 -9.46
CA ILE A 13 5.84 1.49 -8.03
C ILE A 13 5.33 0.15 -7.53
N ARG A 14 4.10 -0.24 -7.88
CA ARG A 14 3.51 -1.51 -7.44
C ARG A 14 4.23 -2.75 -7.98
N GLN A 15 5.02 -2.60 -9.04
CA GLN A 15 5.77 -3.69 -9.65
C GLN A 15 7.20 -3.80 -9.11
N GLU A 16 7.62 -2.90 -8.20
CA GLU A 16 8.95 -2.95 -7.60
C GLU A 16 9.05 -4.08 -6.57
N ASP A 17 10.20 -4.74 -6.52
CA ASP A 17 10.48 -5.89 -5.64
C ASP A 17 10.13 -5.58 -4.17
N ASP A 18 10.49 -4.39 -3.69
CA ASP A 18 10.19 -3.93 -2.32
C ASP A 18 8.68 -3.93 -2.03
N THR A 19 7.85 -3.55 -3.02
CA THR A 19 6.39 -3.54 -2.87
C THR A 19 5.84 -4.96 -2.87
N LEU A 20 6.36 -5.84 -3.71
CA LEU A 20 5.96 -7.25 -3.75
C LEU A 20 6.34 -7.99 -2.45
N ASP A 21 7.53 -7.71 -1.92
CA ASP A 21 7.98 -8.25 -0.64
C ASP A 21 7.11 -7.75 0.53
N MET A 22 6.68 -6.48 0.47
CA MET A 22 5.74 -5.93 1.44
C MET A 22 4.37 -6.60 1.36
N GLU A 23 3.81 -6.81 0.16
CA GLU A 23 2.55 -7.53 -0.03
C GLU A 23 2.63 -8.95 0.58
N LYS A 24 3.74 -9.67 0.34
CA LYS A 24 3.97 -11.00 0.92
C LYS A 24 3.97 -10.96 2.45
N ARG A 25 4.69 -10.02 3.06
CA ARG A 25 4.73 -9.86 4.53
C ARG A 25 3.36 -9.56 5.13
N ILE A 26 2.55 -8.76 4.43
CA ILE A 26 1.18 -8.45 4.86
C ILE A 26 0.32 -9.71 4.81
N ASN A 27 0.42 -10.49 3.72
CA ASN A 27 -0.30 -11.75 3.60
C ASN A 27 0.11 -12.76 4.69
N ASP A 28 1.41 -12.94 4.93
CA ASP A 28 1.91 -13.86 5.96
C ASP A 28 1.40 -13.45 7.36
N CYS A 29 1.41 -12.15 7.68
CA CYS A 29 0.87 -11.62 8.93
C CYS A 29 -0.65 -11.82 9.05
N MET A 30 -1.40 -11.65 7.95
CA MET A 30 -2.85 -11.84 7.93
C MET A 30 -3.22 -13.30 8.16
N GLU A 31 -2.55 -14.23 7.48
CA GLU A 31 -2.78 -15.66 7.67
C GLU A 31 -2.39 -16.12 9.07
N GLU A 32 -1.26 -15.62 9.61
CA GLU A 32 -0.91 -15.84 11.02
C GLU A 32 -2.04 -15.35 11.94
N TYR A 33 -2.53 -14.12 11.76
CA TYR A 33 -3.57 -13.56 12.62
C TYR A 33 -4.89 -14.34 12.54
N ILE A 34 -5.33 -14.71 11.34
CA ILE A 34 -6.56 -15.48 11.12
C ILE A 34 -6.46 -16.90 11.69
N SER A 35 -5.28 -17.52 11.64
CA SER A 35 -5.07 -18.89 12.14
C SER A 35 -5.37 -19.05 13.63
N HIS A 36 -5.35 -17.96 14.40
CA HIS A 36 -5.67 -17.97 15.82
C HIS A 36 -7.17 -18.09 16.12
N TYR A 37 -8.04 -18.01 15.10
CA TYR A 37 -9.47 -17.99 15.27
C TYR A 37 -10.19 -19.15 14.56
N ASP A 38 -10.18 -20.32 15.20
CA ASP A 38 -10.88 -21.52 14.71
C ASP A 38 -12.42 -21.42 14.80
N ASN A 39 -12.92 -20.53 15.66
CA ASN A 39 -14.35 -20.41 15.96
C ASN A 39 -15.12 -19.49 14.98
N ILE A 40 -14.43 -18.90 14.00
CA ILE A 40 -15.08 -18.06 12.97
C ILE A 40 -15.22 -18.86 11.68
N SER A 41 -16.33 -18.67 10.99
CA SER A 41 -16.54 -19.26 9.66
C SER A 41 -15.50 -18.74 8.66
N GLU A 42 -15.17 -19.57 7.67
CA GLU A 42 -14.29 -19.18 6.56
C GLU A 42 -14.84 -17.95 5.81
N GLU A 43 -16.16 -17.81 5.67
CA GLU A 43 -16.78 -16.61 5.10
C GLU A 43 -16.39 -15.34 5.87
N ASN A 44 -16.41 -15.39 7.21
CA ASN A 44 -16.05 -14.23 8.02
C ASN A 44 -14.54 -13.96 7.99
N LYS A 45 -13.71 -15.01 7.93
CA LYS A 45 -12.26 -14.87 7.75
C LYS A 45 -11.93 -14.19 6.42
N GLU A 46 -12.61 -14.58 5.35
CA GLU A 46 -12.45 -13.93 4.04
C GLU A 46 -12.87 -12.47 4.06
N ARG A 47 -13.98 -12.14 4.72
CA ARG A 47 -14.40 -10.74 4.90
C ARG A 47 -13.35 -9.91 5.66
N ILE A 48 -12.66 -10.51 6.63
CA ILE A 48 -11.56 -9.84 7.33
C ILE A 48 -10.39 -9.59 6.37
N ARG A 49 -10.00 -10.58 5.56
CA ARG A 49 -8.94 -10.42 4.53
C ARG A 49 -9.29 -9.27 3.58
N ASP A 50 -10.50 -9.26 3.04
CA ASP A 50 -10.97 -8.21 2.14
C ASP A 50 -10.84 -6.81 2.76
N ILE A 51 -11.29 -6.66 4.01
CA ILE A 51 -11.23 -5.37 4.71
C ILE A 51 -9.78 -4.93 4.92
N VAL A 52 -8.91 -5.84 5.36
CA VAL A 52 -7.50 -5.54 5.63
C VAL A 52 -6.77 -5.19 4.34
N TYR A 53 -6.90 -6.01 3.29
CA TYR A 53 -6.27 -5.75 2.00
C TYR A 53 -6.77 -4.45 1.36
N TYR A 54 -8.06 -4.14 1.51
CA TYR A 54 -8.58 -2.85 1.08
C TYR A 54 -7.96 -1.69 1.86
N ALA A 55 -7.85 -1.81 3.18
CA ALA A 55 -7.22 -0.78 4.01
C ALA A 55 -5.75 -0.56 3.62
N VAL A 56 -4.99 -1.64 3.44
CA VAL A 56 -3.59 -1.62 2.96
C VAL A 56 -3.50 -0.89 1.62
N LEU A 57 -4.31 -1.28 0.64
CA LEU A 57 -4.31 -0.68 -0.69
C LEU A 57 -4.57 0.84 -0.65
N VAL A 58 -5.51 1.27 0.18
CA VAL A 58 -5.82 2.70 0.35
C VAL A 58 -4.65 3.41 1.01
N SER A 59 -4.09 2.83 2.07
CA SER A 59 -2.94 3.40 2.78
C SER A 59 -1.72 3.56 1.87
N GLU A 60 -1.40 2.58 1.04
CA GLU A 60 -0.27 2.66 0.10
C GLU A 60 -0.46 3.79 -0.93
N LYS A 61 -1.66 3.90 -1.51
CA LYS A 61 -1.98 4.97 -2.48
C LYS A 61 -1.85 6.35 -1.87
N GLU A 62 -2.36 6.54 -0.66
CA GLU A 62 -2.26 7.82 0.05
C GLU A 62 -0.81 8.11 0.49
N ALA A 63 -0.07 7.11 0.95
CA ALA A 63 1.34 7.23 1.31
C ALA A 63 2.20 7.62 0.09
N PHE A 64 1.99 6.99 -1.06
CA PHE A 64 2.67 7.35 -2.31
C PHE A 64 2.36 8.79 -2.72
N GLN A 65 1.08 9.19 -2.71
CA GLN A 65 0.68 10.55 -3.06
C GLN A 65 1.31 11.59 -2.12
N LEU A 66 1.36 11.28 -0.81
CA LEU A 66 1.99 12.13 0.18
C LEU A 66 3.50 12.24 -0.03
N GLY A 67 4.17 11.11 -0.26
CA GLY A 67 5.61 11.01 -0.52
C GLY A 67 6.04 11.84 -1.73
N ILE A 68 5.37 11.65 -2.88
CA ILE A 68 5.66 12.41 -4.10
C ILE A 68 5.44 13.92 -3.89
N LYS A 69 4.37 14.31 -3.20
CA LYS A 69 4.10 15.72 -2.92
C LYS A 69 5.26 16.39 -2.19
N TYR A 70 5.84 15.72 -1.18
CA TYR A 70 6.95 16.28 -0.42
C TYR A 70 8.29 16.15 -1.15
N ALA A 71 8.51 15.08 -1.90
CA ALA A 71 9.70 14.93 -2.74
C ALA A 71 9.80 16.07 -3.77
N VAL A 72 8.71 16.36 -4.47
CA VAL A 72 8.65 17.48 -5.45
C VAL A 72 8.87 18.83 -4.76
N LYS A 73 8.25 19.06 -3.60
CA LYS A 73 8.47 20.30 -2.83
C LYS A 73 9.93 20.49 -2.44
N MET A 74 10.59 19.43 -1.99
CA MET A 74 12.01 19.46 -1.61
C MET A 74 12.91 19.73 -2.83
N LEU A 75 12.63 19.10 -3.96
CA LEU A 75 13.36 19.37 -5.20
C LEU A 75 13.21 20.82 -5.64
N LEU A 76 11.99 21.38 -5.57
CA LEU A 76 11.75 22.78 -5.89
C LEU A 76 12.49 23.72 -4.95
N SER A 77 12.49 23.45 -3.63
CA SER A 77 13.22 24.31 -2.68
C SER A 77 14.72 24.33 -2.97
N LEU A 78 15.31 23.18 -3.27
CA LEU A 78 16.73 23.08 -3.64
C LEU A 78 17.07 23.83 -4.93
N LEU A 79 16.14 23.87 -5.89
CA LEU A 79 16.32 24.59 -7.15
C LEU A 79 16.14 26.11 -7.02
N THR A 80 15.33 26.58 -6.06
CA THR A 80 15.15 28.01 -5.79
C THR A 80 16.25 28.61 -4.91
N ASP A 81 16.99 27.79 -4.18
CA ASP A 81 18.15 28.21 -3.36
C ASP A 81 19.48 28.22 -4.17
N LEU A 82 19.41 27.95 -5.48
CA LEU A 82 20.50 27.92 -6.47
C LEU A 82 20.41 29.14 -7.41
#